data_AF-A0A936NQC5-F1
#
_entry.id   AF-A0A936NQC5-F1
#
_cell.length_a   1.000
_cell.length_b   1.000
_cell.length_c   1.000
_cell.angle_alpha   90.00
_cell.angle_beta   90.00
_cell.angle_gamma   90.00
#
_symmetry.space_group_name_H-M   'P 1'
#
loop_
_entity.id
_entity.type
_entity.pdbx_description
1 polymer ?
#
loop_
_entity_poly.entity_id
_entity_poly.type
_entity_poly.pdbx_seq_one_letter_code
_entity_poly.pdbx_strand_id
1 'polypeptide(L)'
;MSDWSNGGISDTHPRAGVEGGEVILTCDGYDTSDHNACRVMFGGMRGRLIGASPNRVIVAVPECEIGITATELTLEGATTSFTTPFIMGTKIAENVHPVANPAIDRDDGSIYVTLSGTRGQRVPVSIYKIAPDDTVSPFISDIVNPSGLAFSKDGALFATSRYDGTLYRITPFKEVQTVASDLGVATGVAIDQTGDIFVGDRSGTIFKVNEIGESRPFATIDPSVAAYHLAFGPDGDLYVTGPTVSSYESIMRIDKMGNVTRFYSGLGRPQGLAFDNEGNLYLAASLRGHRGIVRITPDGSKAEITVAGSTLVGLAFDESGNMIVAGIQSVYRVPLGIKGFSAL
;
A
#
# COMPACT_ATOMS: atom_id res chain seq x y z
N MET A 1 -22.80 18.88 26.92
CA MET A 1 -23.01 17.51 27.41
C MET A 1 -24.18 16.96 26.62
N SER A 2 -23.91 16.15 25.61
CA SER A 2 -24.96 15.48 24.83
C SER A 2 -25.47 14.28 25.60
N ASP A 3 -26.78 14.20 25.74
CA ASP A 3 -27.54 13.17 26.45
C ASP A 3 -27.30 11.80 25.78
N TRP A 4 -26.62 10.86 26.47
CA TRP A 4 -26.37 9.49 25.99
C TRP A 4 -27.50 8.51 26.33
N SER A 5 -28.73 9.00 26.49
CA SER A 5 -29.86 8.18 26.94
C SER A 5 -30.39 7.17 25.90
N ASN A 6 -29.88 7.18 24.66
CA ASN A 6 -30.36 6.37 23.53
C ASN A 6 -29.31 5.47 22.84
N GLY A 7 -28.10 5.29 23.40
CA GLY A 7 -27.02 4.52 22.77
C GLY A 7 -26.40 5.21 21.55
N GLY A 8 -25.42 4.55 20.90
CA GLY A 8 -24.71 5.10 19.74
C GLY A 8 -23.38 4.39 19.42
N ILE A 9 -22.76 4.79 18.31
CA ILE A 9 -21.37 4.39 17.98
C ILE A 9 -20.43 5.39 18.66
N SER A 10 -19.58 4.90 19.56
CA SER A 10 -18.59 5.72 20.29
C SER A 10 -17.22 5.74 19.61
N ASP A 11 -16.88 4.69 18.86
CA ASP A 11 -15.66 4.63 18.06
C ASP A 11 -15.83 3.77 16.79
N THR A 12 -15.09 4.13 15.75
CA THR A 12 -14.99 3.42 14.48
C THR A 12 -13.53 3.34 14.08
N HIS A 13 -12.97 2.14 14.08
CA HIS A 13 -11.56 1.93 13.82
C HIS A 13 -11.31 0.71 12.91
N PRO A 14 -10.56 0.88 11.81
CA PRO A 14 -10.11 2.15 11.22
C PRO A 14 -11.27 2.99 10.67
N ARG A 15 -11.03 4.27 10.37
CA ARG A 15 -12.03 5.19 9.79
C ARG A 15 -12.08 5.17 8.25
N ALA A 16 -11.21 4.38 7.64
CA ALA A 16 -11.21 4.14 6.21
C ALA A 16 -10.92 2.67 5.91
N GLY A 17 -11.33 2.18 4.75
CA GLY A 17 -11.06 0.81 4.36
C GLY A 17 -11.39 0.51 2.91
N VAL A 18 -10.83 -0.59 2.44
CA VAL A 18 -11.10 -1.21 1.14
C VAL A 18 -11.60 -2.63 1.34
N GLU A 19 -12.01 -3.29 0.27
CA GLU A 19 -12.70 -4.58 0.29
C GLU A 19 -12.04 -5.63 1.18
N GLY A 20 -12.89 -6.32 1.95
CA GLY A 20 -12.47 -7.35 2.91
C GLY A 20 -11.71 -6.83 4.13
N GLY A 21 -11.44 -5.52 4.23
CA GLY A 21 -10.87 -4.90 5.41
C GLY A 21 -11.80 -5.01 6.61
N GLU A 22 -11.26 -5.34 7.78
CA GLU A 22 -12.03 -5.45 9.02
C GLU A 22 -12.14 -4.09 9.71
N VAL A 23 -13.36 -3.69 10.04
CA VAL A 23 -13.69 -2.47 10.78
C VAL A 23 -14.31 -2.87 12.11
N ILE A 24 -13.84 -2.25 13.18
CA ILE A 24 -14.34 -2.46 14.54
C ILE A 24 -15.15 -1.22 14.93
N LEU A 25 -16.40 -1.45 15.31
CA LEU A 25 -17.27 -0.44 15.92
C LEU A 25 -17.32 -0.71 17.42
N THR A 26 -17.03 0.31 18.21
CA THR A 26 -17.38 0.34 19.63
C THR A 26 -18.70 1.10 19.75
N CYS A 27 -19.69 0.49 20.37
CA CYS A 27 -21.03 1.05 20.47
C CYS A 27 -21.62 0.84 21.86
N ASP A 28 -22.75 1.49 22.11
CA ASP A 28 -23.60 1.26 23.28
C ASP A 28 -25.07 1.21 22.82
N GLY A 29 -25.88 0.38 23.46
CA GLY A 29 -27.30 0.22 23.11
C GLY A 29 -27.57 -0.38 21.71
N TYR A 30 -26.62 -1.12 21.11
CA TYR A 30 -26.89 -1.86 19.88
C TYR A 30 -27.82 -3.05 20.14
N ASP A 31 -28.97 -3.06 19.48
CA ASP A 31 -30.02 -4.05 19.72
C ASP A 31 -29.78 -5.32 18.89
N THR A 32 -29.18 -6.32 19.55
CA THR A 32 -28.88 -7.63 18.96
C THR A 32 -29.95 -8.69 19.26
N SER A 33 -31.16 -8.31 19.70
CA SER A 33 -32.19 -9.29 20.07
C SER A 33 -32.73 -10.09 18.88
N ASP A 34 -32.73 -9.50 17.69
CA ASP A 34 -33.01 -10.18 16.41
C ASP A 34 -31.77 -10.15 15.52
N HIS A 35 -31.10 -11.29 15.40
CA HIS A 35 -29.91 -11.44 14.56
C HIS A 35 -30.16 -11.21 13.07
N ASN A 36 -31.40 -11.34 12.58
CA ASN A 36 -31.71 -11.08 11.17
C ASN A 36 -31.78 -9.59 10.86
N ALA A 37 -32.12 -8.76 11.86
CA ALA A 37 -32.16 -7.31 11.73
C ALA A 37 -30.76 -6.69 11.78
N CYS A 38 -29.83 -7.32 12.50
CA CYS A 38 -28.42 -6.93 12.63
C CYS A 38 -27.71 -6.83 11.27
N ARG A 39 -27.30 -5.62 10.91
CA ARG A 39 -26.53 -5.36 9.69
C ARG A 39 -25.67 -4.11 9.84
N VAL A 40 -24.64 -4.05 9.03
CA VAL A 40 -23.83 -2.86 8.85
C VAL A 40 -23.82 -2.51 7.37
N MET A 41 -24.15 -1.27 7.06
CA MET A 41 -24.29 -0.75 5.70
C MET A 41 -23.20 0.28 5.42
N PHE A 42 -22.52 0.18 4.28
CA PHE A 42 -21.52 1.12 3.77
C PHE A 42 -22.14 1.83 2.57
N GLY A 43 -22.65 3.06 2.76
CA GLY A 43 -23.32 3.80 1.68
C GLY A 43 -24.44 3.01 0.98
N GLY A 44 -25.20 2.19 1.73
CA GLY A 44 -26.26 1.34 1.21
C GLY A 44 -25.84 -0.09 0.83
N MET A 45 -24.56 -0.44 0.89
CA MET A 45 -24.07 -1.81 0.67
C MET A 45 -23.90 -2.58 1.97
N ARG A 46 -24.38 -3.83 2.01
CA ARG A 46 -24.29 -4.64 3.23
C ARG A 46 -22.88 -5.21 3.41
N GLY A 47 -22.22 -4.83 4.49
CA GLY A 47 -20.99 -5.45 4.96
C GLY A 47 -21.22 -6.82 5.58
N ARG A 48 -20.21 -7.69 5.51
CA ARG A 48 -20.27 -9.01 6.13
C ARG A 48 -19.97 -8.89 7.62
N LEU A 49 -20.98 -9.11 8.46
CA LEU A 49 -20.80 -9.18 9.91
C LEU A 49 -19.91 -10.38 10.27
N ILE A 50 -18.83 -10.10 11.00
CA ILE A 50 -17.89 -11.10 11.54
C ILE A 50 -18.27 -11.43 12.99
N GLY A 51 -18.65 -10.41 13.75
CA GLY A 51 -19.12 -10.56 15.13
C GLY A 51 -19.95 -9.35 15.56
N ALA A 52 -20.92 -9.59 16.43
CA ALA A 52 -21.82 -8.55 16.93
C ALA A 52 -22.19 -8.85 18.39
N SER A 53 -22.01 -7.86 19.25
CA SER A 53 -22.52 -7.79 20.61
C SER A 53 -23.09 -6.38 20.85
N PRO A 54 -23.89 -6.16 21.91
CA PRO A 54 -24.48 -4.85 22.19
C PRO A 54 -23.49 -3.69 22.30
N ASN A 55 -22.21 -3.99 22.56
CA ASN A 55 -21.16 -3.01 22.75
C ASN A 55 -20.02 -3.04 21.71
N ARG A 56 -20.01 -4.03 20.81
CA ARG A 56 -18.92 -4.20 19.85
C ARG A 56 -19.37 -4.94 18.60
N VAL A 57 -19.02 -4.40 17.45
CA VAL A 57 -19.30 -5.01 16.15
C VAL A 57 -18.02 -5.09 15.33
N ILE A 58 -17.79 -6.22 14.68
CA ILE A 58 -16.71 -6.42 13.71
C ILE A 58 -17.37 -6.73 12.38
N VAL A 59 -17.03 -5.96 11.36
CA VAL A 59 -17.60 -6.07 10.01
C VAL A 59 -16.49 -6.00 8.98
N ALA A 60 -16.61 -6.77 7.90
CA ALA A 60 -15.78 -6.61 6.73
C ALA A 60 -16.38 -5.59 5.75
N VAL A 61 -15.56 -4.69 5.22
CA VAL A 61 -15.91 -3.80 4.10
C VAL A 61 -16.36 -4.67 2.92
N PRO A 62 -17.54 -4.41 2.33
CA PRO A 62 -18.10 -5.23 1.27
C PRO A 62 -17.24 -5.19 0.00
N GLU A 63 -17.34 -6.23 -0.80
CA GLU A 63 -16.90 -6.18 -2.20
C GLU A 63 -17.92 -5.36 -3.01
N CYS A 64 -17.41 -4.56 -3.94
CA CYS A 64 -18.19 -3.64 -4.76
C CYS A 64 -17.65 -3.56 -6.19
N GLU A 65 -18.50 -3.08 -7.09
CA GLU A 65 -18.11 -2.76 -8.46
C GLU A 65 -17.16 -1.55 -8.49
N ILE A 66 -16.42 -1.39 -9.59
CA ILE A 66 -15.55 -0.24 -9.83
C ILE A 66 -16.37 1.06 -9.72
N GLY A 67 -15.77 2.08 -9.10
CA GLY A 67 -16.37 3.41 -8.97
C GLY A 67 -17.32 3.59 -7.79
N ILE A 68 -17.70 2.52 -7.08
CA ILE A 68 -18.56 2.63 -5.90
C ILE A 68 -17.74 3.11 -4.69
N THR A 69 -18.30 4.07 -3.94
CA THR A 69 -17.70 4.65 -2.72
C THR A 69 -18.76 4.89 -1.65
N ALA A 70 -18.31 5.10 -0.41
CA ALA A 70 -19.16 5.50 0.72
C ALA A 70 -18.39 6.42 1.65
N THR A 71 -19.08 7.39 2.24
CA THR A 71 -18.52 8.35 3.22
C THR A 71 -19.05 8.13 4.64
N GLU A 72 -19.93 7.14 4.80
CA GLU A 72 -20.53 6.78 6.07
C GLU A 72 -20.79 5.28 6.17
N LEU A 73 -20.89 4.83 7.41
CA LEU A 73 -21.27 3.48 7.81
C LEU A 73 -22.47 3.58 8.74
N THR A 74 -23.49 2.74 8.51
CA THR A 74 -24.69 2.64 9.36
C THR A 74 -24.79 1.26 10.00
N LEU A 75 -24.92 1.21 11.32
CA LEU A 75 -25.16 0.03 12.13
C LEU A 75 -26.67 -0.06 12.44
N GLU A 76 -27.35 -1.08 11.92
CA GLU A 76 -28.79 -1.28 12.10
C GLU A 76 -29.04 -2.55 12.94
N GLY A 77 -29.81 -2.41 14.01
CA GLY A 77 -30.29 -3.48 14.89
C GLY A 77 -31.79 -3.70 14.75
N ALA A 78 -32.40 -4.45 15.69
CA ALA A 78 -33.83 -4.74 15.63
C ALA A 78 -34.70 -3.48 15.81
N THR A 79 -34.29 -2.60 16.72
CA THR A 79 -34.99 -1.33 16.99
C THR A 79 -34.08 -0.09 16.93
N THR A 80 -32.79 -0.27 16.74
CA THR A 80 -31.79 0.82 16.75
C THR A 80 -31.10 1.00 15.40
N SER A 81 -30.67 2.23 15.11
CA SER A 81 -29.85 2.54 13.93
C SER A 81 -28.92 3.69 14.28
N PHE A 82 -27.62 3.51 14.01
CA PHE A 82 -26.57 4.47 14.33
C PHE A 82 -25.65 4.66 13.12
N THR A 83 -25.26 5.90 12.82
CA THR A 83 -24.37 6.21 11.69
C THR A 83 -23.09 6.87 12.17
N THR A 84 -21.99 6.59 11.49
CA THR A 84 -20.66 7.13 11.77
C THR A 84 -19.93 7.45 10.45
N PRO A 85 -19.09 8.49 10.40
CA PRO A 85 -18.26 8.76 9.22
C PRO A 85 -17.30 7.59 8.94
N PHE A 86 -17.20 7.20 7.67
CA PHE A 86 -16.28 6.14 7.23
C PHE A 86 -15.94 6.31 5.75
N ILE A 87 -14.65 6.29 5.39
CA ILE A 87 -14.20 6.40 4.00
C ILE A 87 -14.02 5.01 3.41
N MET A 88 -14.96 4.57 2.59
CA MET A 88 -14.78 3.37 1.79
C MET A 88 -14.07 3.73 0.48
N GLY A 89 -12.85 3.23 0.32
CA GLY A 89 -12.02 3.49 -0.86
C GLY A 89 -12.68 2.99 -2.13
N THR A 90 -12.58 3.78 -3.20
CA THR A 90 -13.13 3.44 -4.51
C THR A 90 -12.22 2.45 -5.21
N LYS A 91 -12.74 1.31 -5.65
CA LYS A 91 -12.01 0.43 -6.57
C LYS A 91 -11.90 1.11 -7.94
N ILE A 92 -10.68 1.29 -8.43
CA ILE A 92 -10.38 1.97 -9.70
C ILE A 92 -9.83 1.01 -10.77
N ALA A 93 -9.32 -0.16 -10.35
CA ALA A 93 -8.90 -1.21 -11.27
C ALA A 93 -9.05 -2.58 -10.61
N GLU A 94 -9.24 -3.61 -11.43
CA GLU A 94 -9.27 -5.02 -11.04
C GLU A 94 -8.48 -5.87 -12.04
N ASN A 95 -8.18 -7.11 -11.67
CA ASN A 95 -7.39 -8.05 -12.49
C ASN A 95 -6.00 -7.54 -12.89
N VAL A 96 -5.44 -6.58 -12.13
CA VAL A 96 -4.13 -5.96 -12.42
C VAL A 96 -2.97 -6.51 -11.59
N HIS A 97 -3.19 -7.56 -10.78
CA HIS A 97 -2.21 -8.29 -9.96
C HIS A 97 -0.91 -7.54 -9.54
N PRO A 98 -1.04 -6.40 -8.82
CA PRO A 98 0.10 -5.65 -8.30
C PRO A 98 0.98 -6.51 -7.40
N VAL A 99 2.30 -6.35 -7.53
CA VAL A 99 3.29 -7.01 -6.65
C VAL A 99 4.21 -6.02 -5.93
N ALA A 100 3.95 -4.72 -6.05
CA ALA A 100 4.75 -3.64 -5.45
C ALA A 100 3.88 -2.40 -5.17
N ASN A 101 4.51 -1.34 -4.66
CA ASN A 101 3.89 -0.02 -4.65
C ASN A 101 3.46 0.39 -6.07
N PRO A 102 2.28 1.02 -6.24
CA PRO A 102 1.99 1.78 -7.44
C PRO A 102 2.99 2.93 -7.59
N ALA A 103 3.34 3.29 -8.82
CA ALA A 103 4.09 4.50 -9.12
C ALA A 103 3.16 5.54 -9.75
N ILE A 104 3.25 6.80 -9.33
CA ILE A 104 2.36 7.86 -9.82
C ILE A 104 3.21 8.85 -10.61
N ASP A 105 2.79 9.11 -11.85
CA ASP A 105 3.36 10.16 -12.68
C ASP A 105 2.82 11.51 -12.17
N ARG A 106 3.72 12.44 -11.88
CA ARG A 106 3.35 13.75 -11.33
C ARG A 106 2.86 14.72 -12.37
N ASP A 107 3.25 14.53 -13.63
CA ASP A 107 2.92 15.47 -14.69
C ASP A 107 1.44 15.36 -15.07
N ASP A 108 0.92 14.12 -15.10
CA ASP A 108 -0.47 13.86 -15.48
C ASP A 108 -1.33 13.20 -14.38
N GLY A 109 -0.75 12.71 -13.28
CA GLY A 109 -1.47 12.04 -12.19
C GLY A 109 -1.81 10.57 -12.45
N SER A 110 -1.28 9.98 -13.52
CA SER A 110 -1.54 8.59 -13.87
C SER A 110 -0.84 7.62 -12.93
N ILE A 111 -1.49 6.49 -12.67
CA ILE A 111 -1.01 5.45 -11.77
C ILE A 111 -0.48 4.29 -12.62
N TYR A 112 0.67 3.75 -12.25
CA TYR A 112 1.31 2.61 -12.88
C TYR A 112 1.44 1.47 -11.90
N VAL A 113 0.99 0.28 -12.30
CA VAL A 113 1.04 -0.93 -11.48
C VAL A 113 1.64 -2.09 -12.26
N THR A 114 2.40 -2.92 -11.56
CA THR A 114 2.95 -4.16 -12.11
C THR A 114 1.86 -5.21 -12.24
N LEU A 115 1.92 -6.01 -13.29
CA LEU A 115 1.27 -7.31 -13.35
C LEU A 115 2.39 -8.34 -13.47
N SER A 116 2.56 -9.14 -12.43
CA SER A 116 3.59 -10.17 -12.45
C SER A 116 3.01 -11.56 -12.24
N GLY A 117 3.11 -12.39 -13.27
CA GLY A 117 2.86 -13.83 -13.15
C GLY A 117 3.86 -14.54 -12.24
N THR A 118 3.79 -15.87 -12.24
CA THR A 118 4.80 -16.73 -11.56
C THR A 118 6.20 -16.49 -12.13
N ARG A 119 7.26 -16.85 -11.38
CA ARG A 119 8.64 -16.55 -11.81
C ARG A 119 8.97 -17.26 -13.14
N GLY A 120 9.44 -16.51 -14.13
CA GLY A 120 9.70 -16.94 -15.50
C GLY A 120 8.49 -16.89 -16.43
N GLN A 121 7.28 -16.69 -15.90
CA GLN A 121 6.07 -16.59 -16.71
C GLN A 121 6.00 -15.23 -17.39
N ARG A 122 5.93 -15.25 -18.72
CA ARG A 122 5.55 -14.09 -19.52
C ARG A 122 4.04 -13.88 -19.41
N VAL A 123 3.67 -12.62 -19.27
CA VAL A 123 2.28 -12.16 -19.22
C VAL A 123 2.02 -11.23 -20.40
N PRO A 124 0.77 -11.09 -20.87
CA PRO A 124 0.47 -10.23 -22.02
C PRO A 124 0.77 -8.74 -21.76
N VAL A 125 0.70 -8.31 -20.50
CA VAL A 125 0.99 -6.96 -20.04
C VAL A 125 1.76 -7.06 -18.74
N SER A 126 2.90 -6.39 -18.65
CA SER A 126 3.77 -6.37 -17.48
C SER A 126 3.51 -5.15 -16.60
N ILE A 127 3.11 -4.03 -17.20
CA ILE A 127 2.76 -2.79 -16.50
C ILE A 127 1.47 -2.23 -17.09
N TYR A 128 0.51 -1.90 -16.24
CA TYR A 128 -0.72 -1.17 -16.60
C TYR A 128 -0.59 0.30 -16.24
N LYS A 129 -1.19 1.17 -17.06
CA LYS A 129 -1.43 2.58 -16.77
C LYS A 129 -2.91 2.75 -16.43
N ILE A 130 -3.20 3.42 -15.33
CA ILE A 130 -4.54 3.87 -14.93
C ILE A 130 -4.51 5.40 -15.05
N ALA A 131 -5.29 5.93 -15.99
CA ALA A 131 -5.37 7.37 -16.21
C ALA A 131 -6.10 8.08 -15.04
N PRO A 132 -6.03 9.42 -14.95
CA PRO A 132 -6.70 10.16 -13.87
C PRO A 132 -8.23 10.00 -13.84
N ASP A 133 -8.84 9.66 -14.98
CA ASP A 133 -10.25 9.30 -15.11
C ASP A 133 -10.54 7.82 -14.81
N ASP A 134 -9.58 7.13 -14.21
CA ASP A 134 -9.56 5.70 -13.85
C ASP A 134 -9.60 4.74 -15.06
N THR A 135 -9.41 5.22 -16.29
CA THR A 135 -9.28 4.34 -17.48
C THR A 135 -8.02 3.47 -17.39
N VAL A 136 -8.20 2.15 -17.35
CA VAL A 136 -7.11 1.17 -17.32
C VAL A 136 -6.66 0.79 -18.74
N SER A 137 -5.36 0.87 -19.02
CA SER A 137 -4.79 0.50 -20.32
C SER A 137 -3.44 -0.21 -20.19
N PRO A 138 -3.08 -1.12 -21.12
CA PRO A 138 -1.74 -1.69 -21.18
C PRO A 138 -0.66 -0.63 -21.42
N PHE A 139 0.44 -0.71 -20.66
CA PHE A 139 1.58 0.19 -20.83
C PHE A 139 2.80 -0.51 -21.42
N ILE A 140 3.34 -1.53 -20.74
CA ILE A 140 4.53 -2.31 -21.18
C ILE A 140 4.22 -3.81 -21.14
N SER A 141 4.71 -4.58 -22.12
CA SER A 141 4.59 -6.05 -22.21
C SER A 141 5.92 -6.81 -22.10
N ASP A 142 7.05 -6.11 -22.24
CA ASP A 142 8.31 -6.78 -22.61
C ASP A 142 9.20 -7.10 -21.41
N ILE A 143 8.79 -6.69 -20.20
CA ILE A 143 9.52 -6.97 -18.96
C ILE A 143 8.95 -8.23 -18.31
N VAL A 144 9.79 -9.24 -18.08
CA VAL A 144 9.35 -10.48 -17.44
C VAL A 144 9.36 -10.31 -15.93
N ASN A 145 8.22 -10.54 -15.27
CA ASN A 145 8.05 -10.42 -13.82
C ASN A 145 8.55 -9.09 -13.22
N PRO A 146 7.99 -7.93 -13.63
CA PRO A 146 8.33 -6.67 -12.99
C PRO A 146 7.96 -6.70 -11.50
N SER A 147 8.80 -6.11 -10.65
CA SER A 147 8.73 -6.30 -9.19
C SER A 147 8.87 -5.02 -8.36
N GLY A 148 9.17 -3.89 -8.99
CA GLY A 148 9.25 -2.57 -8.36
C GLY A 148 9.12 -1.49 -9.41
N LEU A 149 8.54 -0.34 -9.04
CA LEU A 149 8.36 0.82 -9.91
C LEU A 149 8.75 2.10 -9.16
N ALA A 150 9.44 3.01 -9.84
CA ALA A 150 9.71 4.35 -9.33
C ALA A 150 9.85 5.33 -10.50
N PHE A 151 9.26 6.52 -10.39
CA PHE A 151 9.58 7.60 -11.31
C PHE A 151 10.87 8.29 -10.88
N SER A 152 11.57 8.91 -11.82
CA SER A 152 12.62 9.89 -11.57
C SER A 152 12.10 11.32 -11.73
N LYS A 153 12.91 12.32 -11.37
CA LYS A 153 12.56 13.75 -11.46
C LYS A 153 12.29 14.22 -12.91
N ASP A 154 12.90 13.57 -13.90
CA ASP A 154 12.71 13.84 -15.33
C ASP A 154 11.51 13.08 -15.94
N GLY A 155 10.70 12.40 -15.12
CA GLY A 155 9.50 11.69 -15.58
C GLY A 155 9.76 10.32 -16.22
N ALA A 156 10.98 9.79 -16.14
CA ALA A 156 11.25 8.43 -16.60
C ALA A 156 10.76 7.39 -15.57
N LEU A 157 10.10 6.33 -16.03
CA LEU A 157 9.66 5.24 -15.16
C LEU A 157 10.76 4.17 -15.09
N PHE A 158 11.20 3.84 -13.88
CA PHE A 158 12.12 2.72 -13.64
C PHE A 158 11.34 1.50 -13.17
N ALA A 159 11.76 0.34 -13.66
CA ALA A 159 11.17 -0.94 -13.30
C ALA A 159 12.26 -1.99 -13.06
N THR A 160 12.14 -2.75 -11.98
CA THR A 160 13.00 -3.92 -11.74
C THR A 160 12.34 -5.19 -12.22
N SER A 161 13.15 -6.18 -12.61
CA SER A 161 12.70 -7.53 -12.95
C SER A 161 13.33 -8.56 -12.00
N ARG A 162 12.47 -9.27 -11.26
CA ARG A 162 12.93 -10.36 -10.38
C ARG A 162 13.29 -11.64 -11.15
N TYR A 163 13.07 -11.66 -12.46
CA TYR A 163 13.39 -12.82 -13.28
C TYR A 163 14.86 -12.82 -13.65
N ASP A 164 15.32 -11.75 -14.29
CA ASP A 164 16.67 -11.60 -14.85
C ASP A 164 17.57 -10.65 -14.05
N GLY A 165 17.08 -10.05 -12.96
CA GLY A 165 17.89 -9.20 -12.08
C GLY A 165 18.28 -7.88 -12.74
N THR A 166 17.39 -7.34 -13.58
CA THR A 166 17.65 -6.13 -14.37
C THR A 166 16.86 -4.93 -13.83
N LEU A 167 17.49 -3.76 -13.85
CA LEU A 167 16.86 -2.45 -13.72
C LEU A 167 16.63 -1.87 -15.13
N TYR A 168 15.38 -1.58 -15.45
CA TYR A 168 14.97 -0.96 -16.70
C TYR A 168 14.58 0.50 -16.49
N ARG A 169 14.87 1.34 -17.49
CA ARG A 169 14.28 2.66 -17.68
C ARG A 169 13.27 2.57 -18.81
N ILE A 170 12.10 3.16 -18.60
CA ILE A 170 10.99 3.19 -19.54
C ILE A 170 10.71 4.65 -19.86
N THR A 171 10.79 5.02 -21.13
CA THR A 171 10.51 6.38 -21.59
C THR A 171 9.01 6.63 -21.72
N PRO A 172 8.55 7.89 -21.77
CA PRO A 172 7.14 8.21 -22.08
C PRO A 172 6.65 7.63 -23.42
N PHE A 173 7.57 7.36 -24.35
CA PHE A 173 7.30 6.70 -25.63
C PHE A 173 7.26 5.17 -25.55
N LYS A 174 7.29 4.60 -24.32
CA LYS A 174 7.26 3.16 -24.02
C LYS A 174 8.50 2.38 -24.47
N GLU A 175 9.61 3.07 -24.71
CA GLU A 175 10.88 2.40 -25.00
C GLU A 175 11.49 1.87 -23.70
N VAL A 176 11.88 0.60 -23.69
CA VAL A 176 12.50 -0.07 -22.54
C VAL A 176 14.01 -0.15 -22.77
N GLN A 177 14.79 0.40 -21.84
CA GLN A 177 16.24 0.41 -21.86
C GLN A 177 16.79 -0.27 -20.61
N THR A 178 17.76 -1.16 -20.77
CA THR A 178 18.50 -1.72 -19.63
C THR A 178 19.44 -0.67 -19.07
N VAL A 179 19.33 -0.41 -17.77
CA VAL A 179 20.19 0.53 -17.03
C VAL A 179 21.30 -0.24 -16.32
N ALA A 180 20.94 -1.29 -15.58
CA ALA A 180 21.87 -2.13 -14.85
C ALA A 180 21.39 -3.58 -14.84
N SER A 181 22.34 -4.51 -14.85
CA SER A 181 22.11 -5.96 -14.79
C SER A 181 22.82 -6.57 -13.59
N ASP A 182 22.71 -7.89 -13.41
CA ASP A 182 23.39 -8.64 -12.35
C ASP A 182 23.01 -8.23 -10.92
N LEU A 183 21.77 -7.73 -10.73
CA LEU A 183 21.23 -7.28 -9.44
C LEU A 183 20.56 -8.41 -8.65
N GLY A 184 20.97 -9.67 -8.87
CA GLY A 184 20.42 -10.84 -8.19
C GLY A 184 18.93 -11.05 -8.48
N VAL A 185 18.11 -11.18 -7.43
CA VAL A 185 16.65 -11.22 -7.55
C VAL A 185 16.07 -9.84 -7.23
N ALA A 186 16.19 -8.93 -8.20
CA ALA A 186 15.81 -7.53 -8.08
C ALA A 186 14.31 -7.35 -7.79
N THR A 187 13.98 -6.59 -6.75
CA THR A 187 12.61 -6.31 -6.30
C THR A 187 12.39 -4.82 -6.09
N GLY A 188 12.28 -4.32 -4.86
CA GLY A 188 12.03 -2.90 -4.62
C GLY A 188 13.03 -1.99 -5.33
N VAL A 189 12.56 -0.83 -5.77
CA VAL A 189 13.37 0.26 -6.33
C VAL A 189 12.94 1.57 -5.70
N ALA A 190 13.92 2.42 -5.36
CA ALA A 190 13.69 3.79 -4.91
C ALA A 190 14.79 4.70 -5.48
N ILE A 191 14.46 5.97 -5.69
CA ILE A 191 15.38 6.97 -6.23
C ILE A 191 15.53 8.07 -5.19
N ASP A 192 16.77 8.45 -4.90
CA ASP A 192 17.04 9.52 -3.93
C ASP A 192 16.94 10.92 -4.56
N GLN A 193 17.11 11.96 -3.72
CA GLN A 193 17.05 13.35 -4.16
C GLN A 193 18.17 13.75 -5.14
N THR A 194 19.26 12.99 -5.19
CA THR A 194 20.37 13.23 -6.11
C THR A 194 20.22 12.49 -7.43
N GLY A 195 19.24 11.57 -7.54
CA GLY A 195 19.01 10.77 -8.73
C GLY A 195 19.66 9.39 -8.69
N ASP A 196 20.35 9.04 -7.61
CA ASP A 196 20.90 7.69 -7.45
C ASP A 196 19.78 6.69 -7.19
N ILE A 197 19.88 5.51 -7.80
CA ILE A 197 18.85 4.48 -7.77
C ILE A 197 19.27 3.36 -6.82
N PHE A 198 18.36 2.94 -5.96
CA PHE A 198 18.58 1.86 -5.00
C PHE A 198 17.69 0.69 -5.35
N VAL A 199 18.28 -0.51 -5.48
CA VAL A 199 17.58 -1.74 -5.87
C VAL A 199 17.78 -2.81 -4.81
N GLY A 200 16.69 -3.42 -4.36
CA GLY A 200 16.70 -4.48 -3.37
C GLY A 200 16.77 -5.87 -4.01
N ASP A 201 17.80 -6.64 -3.68
CA ASP A 201 17.91 -8.06 -3.99
C ASP A 201 17.43 -8.91 -2.81
N ARG A 202 16.50 -9.83 -3.06
CA ARG A 202 15.93 -10.73 -2.04
C ARG A 202 16.97 -11.53 -1.24
N SER A 203 18.21 -11.67 -1.74
CA SER A 203 19.30 -12.33 -1.01
C SER A 203 19.80 -11.56 0.21
N GLY A 204 19.46 -10.27 0.38
CA GLY A 204 20.02 -9.44 1.46
C GLY A 204 20.61 -8.12 0.98
N THR A 205 21.03 -8.06 -0.28
CA THR A 205 21.82 -6.93 -0.79
C THR A 205 20.92 -5.77 -1.21
N ILE A 206 21.26 -4.56 -0.80
CA ILE A 206 20.77 -3.33 -1.40
C ILE A 206 21.86 -2.80 -2.31
N PHE A 207 21.59 -2.72 -3.61
CA PHE A 207 22.48 -2.13 -4.59
C PHE A 207 22.21 -0.64 -4.73
N LYS A 208 23.28 0.14 -4.93
CA LYS A 208 23.22 1.52 -5.43
C LYS A 208 23.69 1.52 -6.87
N VAL A 209 22.90 2.13 -7.75
CA VAL A 209 23.12 2.26 -9.19
C VAL A 209 23.21 3.75 -9.53
N ASN A 210 24.29 4.16 -10.19
CA ASN A 210 24.50 5.55 -10.61
C ASN A 210 23.82 5.87 -11.96
N GLU A 211 23.90 7.13 -12.39
CA GLU A 211 23.26 7.61 -13.63
C GLU A 211 23.74 6.90 -14.92
N ILE A 212 24.94 6.33 -14.92
CA ILE A 212 25.51 5.61 -16.07
C ILE A 212 25.28 4.09 -15.99
N GLY A 213 24.56 3.61 -14.96
CA GLY A 213 24.17 2.20 -14.82
C GLY A 213 25.16 1.31 -14.06
N GLU A 214 26.22 1.88 -13.46
CA GLU A 214 27.14 1.09 -12.63
C GLU A 214 26.49 0.78 -11.28
N SER A 215 26.40 -0.51 -10.97
CA SER A 215 25.87 -0.99 -9.69
C SER A 215 26.98 -1.38 -8.71
N ARG A 216 26.79 -1.09 -7.43
CA ARG A 216 27.62 -1.60 -6.33
C ARG A 216 26.78 -1.94 -5.09
N PRO A 217 27.18 -2.92 -4.26
CA PRO A 217 26.56 -3.12 -2.96
C PRO A 217 26.65 -1.84 -2.12
N PHE A 218 25.54 -1.48 -1.47
CA PHE A 218 25.44 -0.32 -0.60
C PHE A 218 25.22 -0.71 0.86
N ALA A 219 24.33 -1.68 1.10
CA ALA A 219 24.04 -2.21 2.42
C ALA A 219 23.59 -3.67 2.33
N THR A 220 23.61 -4.37 3.47
CA THR A 220 23.15 -5.75 3.59
C THR A 220 22.19 -5.89 4.77
N ILE A 221 21.07 -6.56 4.53
CA ILE A 221 20.05 -6.93 5.52
C ILE A 221 19.69 -8.41 5.42
N ASP A 222 18.80 -8.89 6.30
CA ASP A 222 18.35 -10.28 6.29
C ASP A 222 17.58 -10.62 5.00
N PRO A 223 17.81 -11.80 4.39
CA PRO A 223 17.14 -12.21 3.16
C PRO A 223 15.60 -12.24 3.28
N SER A 224 14.88 -11.80 2.23
CA SER A 224 13.42 -11.90 2.17
C SER A 224 12.92 -13.14 1.46
N VAL A 225 11.90 -13.77 2.05
CA VAL A 225 11.18 -14.89 1.43
C VAL A 225 10.16 -14.46 0.37
N ALA A 226 9.93 -13.15 0.19
CA ALA A 226 8.99 -12.62 -0.81
C ALA A 226 9.59 -11.55 -1.72
N ALA A 227 9.81 -10.33 -1.23
CA ALA A 227 10.31 -9.18 -1.98
C ALA A 227 10.77 -8.08 -1.01
N TYR A 228 11.73 -7.25 -1.42
CA TYR A 228 11.95 -5.97 -0.75
C TYR A 228 11.06 -4.87 -1.31
N HIS A 229 10.66 -3.94 -0.44
CA HIS A 229 10.13 -2.65 -0.84
C HIS A 229 10.99 -1.56 -0.23
N LEU A 230 11.10 -0.44 -0.94
CA LEU A 230 12.03 0.64 -0.66
C LEU A 230 11.30 1.98 -0.76
N ALA A 231 11.58 2.90 0.16
CA ALA A 231 11.18 4.29 0.05
C ALA A 231 12.17 5.20 0.79
N PHE A 232 12.43 6.38 0.25
CA PHE A 232 13.19 7.41 0.96
C PHE A 232 12.27 8.21 1.90
N GLY A 233 12.74 8.44 3.12
CA GLY A 233 12.10 9.33 4.08
C GLY A 233 12.49 10.80 3.89
N PRO A 234 11.77 11.75 4.52
CA PRO A 234 12.13 13.17 4.52
C PRO A 234 13.49 13.50 5.13
N ASP A 235 14.03 12.59 5.94
CA ASP A 235 15.38 12.66 6.51
C ASP A 235 16.48 12.30 5.49
N GLY A 236 16.11 11.78 4.33
CA GLY A 236 17.02 11.35 3.27
C GLY A 236 17.60 9.96 3.49
N ASP A 237 17.08 9.18 4.44
CA ASP A 237 17.48 7.80 4.67
C ASP A 237 16.54 6.84 3.92
N LEU A 238 17.06 5.66 3.60
CA LEU A 238 16.33 4.62 2.88
C LEU A 238 15.64 3.68 3.87
N TYR A 239 14.34 3.53 3.73
CA TYR A 239 13.53 2.62 4.54
C TYR A 239 13.20 1.36 3.73
N VAL A 240 13.40 0.20 4.36
CA VAL A 240 13.31 -1.09 3.69
C VAL A 240 12.41 -2.03 4.48
N THR A 241 11.46 -2.64 3.78
CA THR A 241 10.73 -3.81 4.29
C THR A 241 11.15 -5.05 3.52
N GLY A 242 11.32 -6.15 4.24
CA GLY A 242 11.69 -7.43 3.67
C GLY A 242 11.10 -8.56 4.49
N PRO A 243 9.86 -9.00 4.20
CA PRO A 243 9.21 -10.01 5.01
C PRO A 243 10.00 -11.33 4.93
N THR A 244 10.21 -11.91 6.10
CA THR A 244 10.81 -13.22 6.33
C THR A 244 9.69 -14.22 6.69
N VAL A 245 10.02 -15.28 7.43
CA VAL A 245 9.04 -16.20 8.03
C VAL A 245 8.58 -15.75 9.43
N SER A 246 9.09 -14.61 9.92
CA SER A 246 8.78 -14.10 11.25
C SER A 246 7.37 -13.50 11.32
N SER A 247 6.71 -13.64 12.47
CA SER A 247 5.49 -12.91 12.82
C SER A 247 5.77 -11.57 13.50
N TYR A 248 7.05 -11.25 13.72
CA TYR A 248 7.54 -10.05 14.39
C TYR A 248 8.61 -9.39 13.51
N GLU A 249 8.18 -8.91 12.35
CA GLU A 249 9.02 -8.28 11.33
C GLU A 249 9.36 -6.85 11.70
N SER A 250 10.26 -6.25 10.93
CA SER A 250 10.71 -4.88 11.15
C SER A 250 10.91 -4.10 9.86
N ILE A 251 10.93 -2.78 10.03
CA ILE A 251 11.37 -1.84 9.01
C ILE A 251 12.81 -1.48 9.32
N MET A 252 13.69 -1.67 8.34
CA MET A 252 15.09 -1.26 8.43
C MET A 252 15.23 0.16 7.91
N ARG A 253 16.10 0.95 8.53
CA ARG A 253 16.50 2.30 8.10
C ARG A 253 17.99 2.27 7.78
N ILE A 254 18.34 2.74 6.59
CA ILE A 254 19.70 2.73 6.07
C ILE A 254 20.10 4.18 5.82
N ASP A 255 21.13 4.64 6.52
CA ASP A 255 21.62 6.01 6.37
C ASP A 255 22.41 6.20 5.06
N LYS A 256 22.80 7.45 4.77
CA LYS A 256 23.56 7.82 3.58
C LYS A 256 24.94 7.14 3.46
N MET A 257 25.47 6.60 4.55
CA MET A 257 26.73 5.86 4.59
C MET A 257 26.53 4.35 4.45
N GLY A 258 25.28 3.88 4.40
CA GLY A 258 24.94 2.45 4.33
C GLY A 258 24.83 1.79 5.71
N ASN A 259 24.84 2.55 6.81
CA ASN A 259 24.66 1.97 8.13
C ASN A 259 23.21 1.59 8.34
N VAL A 260 23.00 0.34 8.77
CA VAL A 260 21.67 -0.23 8.93
C VAL A 260 21.24 -0.21 10.39
N THR A 261 20.07 0.36 10.65
CA THR A 261 19.40 0.37 11.95
C THR A 261 17.97 -0.14 11.83
N ARG A 262 17.35 -0.47 12.96
CA ARG A 262 15.93 -0.86 13.00
C ARG A 262 15.10 0.38 13.33
N PHE A 263 14.14 0.70 12.47
CA PHE A 263 13.23 1.83 12.70
C PHE A 263 12.02 1.42 13.55
N TYR A 264 11.38 0.31 13.21
CA TYR A 264 10.18 -0.17 13.90
C TYR A 264 10.09 -1.69 13.85
N SER A 265 9.50 -2.31 14.88
CA SER A 265 9.30 -3.76 14.98
C SER A 265 7.91 -4.15 15.48
N GLY A 266 7.52 -5.40 15.21
CA GLY A 266 6.24 -5.95 15.65
C GLY A 266 5.15 -5.93 14.59
N LEU A 267 5.56 -5.94 13.33
CA LEU A 267 4.67 -6.05 12.18
C LEU A 267 4.58 -7.49 11.70
N GLY A 268 3.42 -7.89 11.20
CA GLY A 268 3.28 -9.12 10.42
C GLY A 268 3.37 -8.81 8.93
N ARG A 269 4.34 -9.42 8.24
CA ARG A 269 4.50 -9.37 6.78
C ARG A 269 4.40 -7.93 6.19
N PRO A 270 5.27 -7.00 6.61
CA PRO A 270 5.32 -5.66 6.04
C PRO A 270 5.73 -5.72 4.56
N GLN A 271 5.09 -4.91 3.72
CA GLN A 271 5.32 -4.86 2.28
C GLN A 271 5.54 -3.40 1.86
N GLY A 272 4.90 -2.97 0.77
CA GLY A 272 5.05 -1.63 0.20
C GLY A 272 4.81 -0.52 1.22
N LEU A 273 5.64 0.52 1.12
CA LEU A 273 5.72 1.61 2.07
C LEU A 273 5.86 2.97 1.37
N ALA A 274 5.37 4.04 1.98
CA ALA A 274 5.50 5.41 1.51
C ALA A 274 5.44 6.39 2.69
N PHE A 275 6.02 7.58 2.53
CA PHE A 275 5.96 8.65 3.52
C PHE A 275 4.92 9.70 3.16
N ASP A 276 4.32 10.34 4.16
CA ASP A 276 3.64 11.63 3.97
C ASP A 276 4.60 12.81 4.20
N ASN A 277 4.17 14.02 3.85
CA ASN A 277 4.95 15.24 4.02
C ASN A 277 5.24 15.63 5.49
N GLU A 278 4.54 15.02 6.45
CA GLU A 278 4.81 15.21 7.88
C GLU A 278 5.85 14.21 8.40
N GLY A 279 6.30 13.27 7.57
CA GLY A 279 7.26 12.23 7.90
C GLY A 279 6.66 11.00 8.56
N ASN A 280 5.34 10.85 8.58
CA ASN A 280 4.73 9.59 8.99
C ASN A 280 4.97 8.54 7.90
N LEU A 281 5.34 7.33 8.32
CA LEU A 281 5.50 6.20 7.43
C LEU A 281 4.21 5.39 7.34
N TYR A 282 3.76 5.11 6.12
CA TYR A 282 2.61 4.26 5.84
C TYR A 282 3.07 3.00 5.14
N LEU A 283 2.52 1.85 5.52
CA LEU A 283 2.86 0.59 4.87
C LEU A 283 1.76 -0.46 4.96
N ALA A 284 1.68 -1.31 3.94
CA ALA A 284 0.85 -2.51 3.97
C ALA A 284 1.44 -3.54 4.94
N ALA A 285 0.73 -3.84 6.02
CA ALA A 285 1.17 -4.80 7.04
C ALA A 285 0.01 -5.36 7.88
N SER A 286 0.32 -6.34 8.72
CA SER A 286 -0.49 -6.70 9.88
C SER A 286 0.08 -6.03 11.13
N LEU A 287 -0.79 -5.41 11.94
CA LEU A 287 -0.46 -4.86 13.25
C LEU A 287 -1.38 -5.51 14.29
N ARG A 288 -0.79 -6.25 15.23
CA ARG A 288 -1.51 -6.91 16.34
C ARG A 288 -2.68 -7.80 15.86
N GLY A 289 -2.52 -8.44 14.70
CA GLY A 289 -3.52 -9.33 14.11
C GLY A 289 -4.47 -8.67 13.11
N HIS A 290 -4.48 -7.33 13.00
CA HIS A 290 -5.31 -6.60 12.05
C HIS A 290 -4.50 -6.20 10.82
N ARG A 291 -5.07 -6.43 9.63
CA ARG A 291 -4.42 -6.13 8.35
C ARG A 291 -4.91 -4.82 7.77
N GLY A 292 -4.01 -4.09 7.14
CA GLY A 292 -4.34 -2.84 6.48
C GLY A 292 -3.11 -2.01 6.16
N ILE A 293 -3.32 -0.72 5.98
CA ILE A 293 -2.25 0.26 5.96
C ILE A 293 -1.99 0.71 7.40
N VAL A 294 -0.79 0.41 7.89
CA VAL A 294 -0.28 0.87 9.17
C VAL A 294 0.33 2.25 8.96
N ARG A 295 0.01 3.22 9.82
CA ARG A 295 0.73 4.49 9.95
C ARG A 295 1.66 4.41 11.16
N ILE A 296 2.91 4.85 11.01
CA ILE A 296 3.93 4.94 12.06
C ILE A 296 4.41 6.39 12.14
N THR A 297 4.50 6.93 13.35
CA THR A 297 4.98 8.31 13.57
C THR A 297 6.44 8.48 13.18
N PRO A 298 6.92 9.70 12.87
CA PRO A 298 8.28 9.93 12.39
C PRO A 298 9.36 9.45 13.36
N ASP A 299 9.07 9.50 14.67
CA ASP A 299 9.94 9.03 15.75
C ASP A 299 9.85 7.51 16.01
N GLY A 300 8.98 6.79 15.28
CA GLY A 300 8.74 5.36 15.45
C GLY A 300 7.96 4.99 16.72
N SER A 301 7.48 5.96 17.51
CA SER A 301 6.92 5.70 18.84
C SER A 301 5.49 5.17 18.84
N LYS A 302 4.71 5.45 17.79
CA LYS A 302 3.31 5.03 17.67
C LYS A 302 3.05 4.38 16.32
N ALA A 303 2.22 3.34 16.32
CA ALA A 303 1.71 2.71 15.12
C ALA A 303 0.22 2.37 15.27
N GLU A 304 -0.55 2.54 14.18
CA GLU A 304 -1.97 2.21 14.13
C GLU A 304 -2.41 1.83 12.72
N ILE A 305 -3.51 1.10 12.57
CA ILE A 305 -4.12 0.85 11.26
C ILE A 305 -4.97 2.08 10.89
N THR A 306 -4.71 2.66 9.72
CA THR A 306 -5.45 3.84 9.22
C THR A 306 -6.42 3.50 8.08
N VAL A 307 -6.09 2.48 7.28
CA VAL A 307 -6.98 1.93 6.24
C VAL A 307 -7.11 0.42 6.45
N ALA A 308 -8.32 -0.07 6.66
CA ALA A 308 -8.59 -1.50 6.74
C ALA A 308 -8.46 -2.16 5.35
N GLY A 309 -7.81 -3.33 5.28
CA GLY A 309 -7.71 -4.10 4.03
C GLY A 309 -7.10 -5.48 4.23
N SER A 310 -7.61 -6.48 3.51
CA SER A 310 -7.28 -7.89 3.77
C SER A 310 -5.98 -8.38 3.11
N THR A 311 -5.72 -7.90 1.90
CA THR A 311 -4.71 -8.44 0.97
C THR A 311 -3.96 -7.31 0.25
N LEU A 312 -3.44 -6.37 1.03
CA LEU A 312 -2.71 -5.21 0.52
C LEU A 312 -1.24 -5.55 0.27
N VAL A 313 -0.68 -4.94 -0.78
CA VAL A 313 0.69 -5.15 -1.25
C VAL A 313 1.50 -3.86 -1.11
N GLY A 314 0.95 -2.73 -1.53
CA GLY A 314 1.67 -1.47 -1.49
C GLY A 314 0.75 -0.26 -1.61
N LEU A 315 1.36 0.91 -1.55
CA LEU A 315 0.65 2.18 -1.63
C LEU A 315 1.52 3.28 -2.23
N ALA A 316 0.87 4.33 -2.69
CA ALA A 316 1.46 5.63 -2.99
C ALA A 316 0.44 6.74 -2.69
N PHE A 317 0.89 7.99 -2.69
CA PHE A 317 0.03 9.15 -2.51
C PHE A 317 0.02 9.98 -3.78
N ASP A 318 -1.16 10.41 -4.22
CA ASP A 318 -1.28 11.38 -5.30
C ASP A 318 -1.26 12.82 -4.78
N GLU A 319 -1.08 13.78 -5.70
CA GLU A 319 -1.01 15.21 -5.38
C GLU A 319 -2.34 15.80 -4.88
N SER A 320 -3.46 15.08 -5.11
CA SER A 320 -4.79 15.47 -4.66
C SER A 320 -5.06 15.04 -3.21
N GLY A 321 -4.12 14.36 -2.56
CA GLY A 321 -4.26 13.89 -1.19
C GLY A 321 -4.96 12.53 -1.07
N ASN A 322 -5.04 11.76 -2.15
CA ASN A 322 -5.53 10.39 -2.10
C ASN A 322 -4.38 9.43 -1.82
N MET A 323 -4.67 8.39 -1.03
CA MET A 323 -3.83 7.20 -0.95
C MET A 323 -4.29 6.21 -2.02
N ILE A 324 -3.40 5.89 -2.95
CA ILE A 324 -3.58 4.80 -3.91
C ILE A 324 -3.08 3.52 -3.27
N VAL A 325 -3.98 2.57 -3.07
CA VAL A 325 -3.70 1.29 -2.40
C VAL A 325 -3.75 0.17 -3.41
N ALA A 326 -2.66 -0.58 -3.53
CA ALA A 326 -2.56 -1.77 -4.36
C ALA A 326 -2.83 -3.03 -3.51
N GLY A 327 -3.86 -3.78 -3.88
CA GLY A 327 -4.10 -5.14 -3.39
C GLY A 327 -3.48 -6.20 -4.31
N ILE A 328 -3.79 -7.47 -4.09
CA ILE A 328 -3.31 -8.60 -4.93
C ILE A 328 -4.05 -8.74 -6.28
N GLN A 329 -5.19 -8.07 -6.44
CA GLN A 329 -6.03 -8.12 -7.63
C GLN A 329 -6.51 -6.74 -8.07
N SER A 330 -6.71 -5.83 -7.13
CA SER A 330 -7.37 -4.56 -7.35
C SER A 330 -6.51 -3.39 -6.90
N VAL A 331 -6.79 -2.22 -7.45
CA VAL A 331 -6.25 -0.94 -7.02
C VAL A 331 -7.39 -0.07 -6.52
N TYR A 332 -7.16 0.64 -5.42
CA TYR A 332 -8.14 1.49 -4.78
C TYR A 332 -7.63 2.92 -4.65
N ARG A 333 -8.52 3.89 -4.73
CA ARG A 333 -8.27 5.29 -4.38
C ARG A 333 -8.99 5.61 -3.07
N VAL A 334 -8.24 6.05 -2.06
CA VAL A 334 -8.77 6.36 -0.73
C VAL A 334 -8.55 7.86 -0.43
N PRO A 335 -9.60 8.70 -0.44
CA PRO A 335 -9.47 10.15 -0.31
C PRO A 335 -9.26 10.58 1.15
N LEU A 336 -8.04 10.43 1.66
CA LEU A 336 -7.70 10.73 3.06
C LEU A 336 -7.27 12.19 3.29
N GLY A 337 -7.00 12.95 2.24
CA GLY A 337 -6.42 14.30 2.33
C GLY A 337 -4.95 14.30 2.74
N ILE A 338 -4.24 13.17 2.58
CA ILE A 338 -2.84 13.00 2.98
C ILE A 338 -1.95 13.21 1.75
N LYS A 339 -1.05 14.19 1.82
CA LYS A 339 -0.06 14.42 0.78
C LYS A 339 1.21 13.62 1.02
N GLY A 340 1.62 12.85 0.02
CA GLY A 340 2.85 12.08 0.05
C GLY A 340 4.09 12.94 0.09
N PHE A 341 5.12 12.44 0.78
CA PHE A 341 6.47 12.95 0.62
C PHE A 341 7.03 12.52 -0.73
N SER A 342 7.75 13.47 -1.33
CA SER A 342 8.53 13.24 -2.53
C SER A 342 10.02 13.40 -2.26
N ALA A 343 10.80 12.37 -2.55
CA ALA A 343 12.26 12.50 -2.71
C ALA A 343 12.65 13.16 -4.05
N LEU A 344 11.69 13.40 -4.95
CA LEU A 344 11.85 13.84 -6.32
C LEU A 344 11.33 15.27 -6.53
#